data_AF-A0A4P6U9I1-F1
#
_entry.id   AF-A0A4P6U9I1-F1
#
_cell.length_a   1.000
_cell.length_b   1.000
_cell.length_c   1.000
_cell.angle_alpha   90.00
_cell.angle_beta   90.00
_cell.angle_gamma   90.00
#
_symmetry.space_group_name_H-M   'P 1'
#
loop_
_entity.id
_entity.type
_entity.pdbx_description
1 polymer ?
#
loop_
_entity_poly.entity_id
_entity_poly.type
_entity_poly.pdbx_seq_one_letter_code
_entity_poly.pdbx_strand_id
1 'polypeptide(L)'
;MSRRPAAPSALVVSGLTELAAGALSGWVYTAVKRDPKSLRGLGVRAPHRIRQWHLDLAMLGGFTAICGIAVPDAPRLTTAALAVGAWTNAFAFLPLAFRPDLEDRPIYAAPVAASFVATSIGFCGIARTAYLRYRGA
;
A
#
# COMPACT_ATOMS: atom_id res chain seq x y z
N MET A 1 -23.52 -26.97 -15.55
CA MET A 1 -22.06 -26.94 -15.31
C MET A 1 -21.70 -25.59 -14.70
N SER A 2 -21.39 -25.55 -13.40
CA SER A 2 -20.92 -24.32 -12.75
C SER A 2 -19.47 -24.06 -13.18
N ARG A 3 -19.22 -23.01 -13.97
CA ARG A 3 -17.85 -22.58 -14.28
C ARG A 3 -17.21 -22.15 -12.95
N ARG A 4 -16.13 -22.83 -12.55
CA ARG A 4 -15.30 -22.33 -11.44
C ARG A 4 -14.89 -20.89 -11.75
N PRO A 5 -14.98 -19.97 -10.80
CA PRO A 5 -14.48 -18.61 -11.01
C PRO A 5 -13.00 -18.67 -11.35
N ALA A 6 -12.57 -17.83 -12.30
CA ALA A 6 -11.17 -17.71 -12.66
C ALA A 6 -10.35 -17.32 -11.42
N ALA A 7 -9.13 -17.86 -11.32
CA ALA A 7 -8.25 -17.54 -10.21
C ALA A 7 -7.90 -16.03 -10.22
N PRO A 8 -7.84 -15.36 -9.05
CA PRO A 8 -7.42 -13.96 -8.98
C PRO A 8 -6.01 -13.75 -9.50
N SER A 9 -5.75 -12.60 -10.12
CA SER A 9 -4.39 -12.24 -10.55
C SER A 9 -3.48 -11.96 -9.35
N ALA A 10 -2.16 -12.04 -9.55
CA ALA A 10 -1.18 -11.76 -8.49
C ALA A 10 -1.34 -10.35 -7.91
N LEU A 11 -1.73 -9.36 -8.72
CA LEU A 11 -1.98 -8.00 -8.26
C LEU A 11 -3.19 -7.94 -7.31
N VAL A 12 -4.27 -8.66 -7.63
CA VAL A 12 -5.46 -8.76 -6.76
C VAL A 12 -5.10 -9.43 -5.44
N VAL A 13 -4.35 -10.54 -5.49
CA VAL A 13 -3.89 -11.23 -4.28
C VAL A 13 -3.01 -10.30 -3.43
N SER A 14 -2.07 -9.57 -4.05
CA SER A 14 -1.21 -8.61 -3.35
C SER A 14 -2.02 -7.52 -2.66
N GLY A 15 -2.95 -6.87 -3.37
CA GLY A 15 -3.80 -5.81 -2.81
C GLY A 15 -4.72 -6.31 -1.70
N LEU A 16 -5.34 -7.48 -1.85
CA LEU A 16 -6.17 -8.08 -0.79
C LEU A 16 -5.34 -8.47 0.43
N THR A 17 -4.11 -8.94 0.24
CA THR A 17 -3.20 -9.24 1.35
C THR A 17 -2.82 -7.98 2.10
N GLU A 18 -2.52 -6.89 1.39
CA GLU A 18 -2.19 -5.59 1.98
C GLU A 18 -3.41 -4.98 2.70
N LEU A 19 -4.60 -5.08 2.11
CA LEU A 19 -5.86 -4.67 2.73
C LEU A 19 -6.13 -5.45 4.02
N ALA A 20 -5.88 -6.76 4.04
CA ALA A 20 -5.99 -7.57 5.23
C ALA A 20 -5.01 -7.12 6.33
N ALA A 21 -3.76 -6.80 5.95
CA ALA A 21 -2.79 -6.18 6.87
C ALA A 21 -3.28 -4.80 7.37
N GLY A 22 -3.94 -4.02 6.50
CA GLY A 22 -4.62 -2.77 6.86
C GLY A 22 -5.70 -2.99 7.93
N ALA A 23 -6.57 -4.00 7.75
CA ALA A 23 -7.59 -4.34 8.75
C ALA A 23 -6.97 -4.77 10.08
N LEU A 24 -5.92 -5.59 10.04
CA LEU A 24 -5.22 -6.06 11.25
C LEU A 24 -4.46 -4.93 11.97
N SER A 25 -3.83 -4.01 11.23
CA SER A 25 -3.15 -2.85 11.82
C SER A 25 -4.13 -1.90 12.53
N GLY A 26 -5.43 -2.00 12.29
CA GLY A 26 -6.47 -1.26 13.03
C GLY A 26 -6.45 -1.55 14.54
N TRP A 27 -6.08 -2.77 14.95
CA TRP A 27 -5.88 -3.12 16.36
C TRP A 27 -4.71 -2.33 16.97
N VAL A 28 -3.60 -2.25 16.24
CA VAL A 28 -2.40 -1.49 16.64
C VAL A 28 -2.71 0.00 16.73
N TYR A 29 -3.37 0.56 15.70
CA TYR A 29 -3.79 1.96 15.70
C TYR A 29 -4.73 2.27 16.86
N THR A 30 -5.69 1.40 17.15
CA THR A 30 -6.63 1.57 18.27
C THR A 30 -5.91 1.53 19.62
N ALA A 31 -4.96 0.62 19.81
CA ALA A 31 -4.14 0.56 21.02
C ALA A 31 -3.35 1.88 21.21
N VAL A 32 -2.70 2.35 20.14
CA VAL A 32 -1.95 3.62 20.10
C VAL A 32 -2.83 4.83 20.43
N LYS A 33 -4.07 4.83 19.95
CA LYS A 33 -5.02 5.92 20.21
C LYS A 33 -5.55 5.93 21.65
N ARG A 34 -5.80 4.75 22.24
CA ARG A 34 -6.42 4.62 23.57
C ARG A 34 -5.47 4.94 24.72
N ASP A 35 -4.23 4.48 24.65
CA ASP A 35 -3.22 4.75 25.68
C ASP A 35 -1.85 5.07 25.07
N PRO A 36 -1.63 6.32 24.63
CA PRO A 36 -0.36 6.74 24.05
C PRO A 36 0.81 6.67 25.03
N LYS A 37 0.56 6.72 26.36
CA LYS A 37 1.62 6.78 27.37
C LYS A 37 2.20 5.40 27.63
N SER A 38 1.37 4.36 27.73
CA SER A 38 1.79 2.96 27.84
C SER A 38 2.68 2.53 26.65
N LEU A 39 2.36 3.02 25.46
CA LEU A 39 3.04 2.59 24.23
C LEU A 39 4.35 3.32 23.94
N ARG A 40 4.67 4.39 24.69
CA ARG A 40 6.05 4.90 24.75
C ARG A 40 7.01 3.86 25.32
N GLY A 41 6.53 3.00 26.22
CA GLY A 41 7.28 1.85 26.73
C GLY A 41 7.63 0.82 25.65
N LEU A 42 6.85 0.76 24.56
CA LEU A 42 7.14 -0.06 23.38
C LEU A 42 7.98 0.68 22.32
N GLY A 43 8.48 1.88 22.63
CA GLY A 43 9.33 2.66 21.74
C GLY A 43 8.59 3.47 20.66
N VAL A 44 7.26 3.55 20.70
CA VAL A 44 6.49 4.41 19.78
C VAL A 44 6.72 5.87 20.16
N ARG A 45 7.37 6.63 19.26
CA ARG A 45 7.71 8.05 19.43
C ARG A 45 6.79 8.98 18.64
N ALA A 46 6.28 8.52 17.50
CA ALA A 46 5.38 9.27 16.63
C ALA A 46 4.07 8.49 16.35
N PRO A 47 3.10 8.50 17.27
CA PRO A 47 1.80 7.82 17.12
C PRO A 47 1.05 8.11 15.82
N HIS A 48 1.17 9.33 15.30
CA HIS A 48 0.52 9.72 14.04
C HIS A 48 1.02 8.93 12.82
N ARG A 49 2.26 8.43 12.85
CA ARG A 49 2.84 7.59 11.79
C ARG A 49 2.22 6.19 11.77
N ILE A 50 1.78 5.67 12.91
CA ILE A 50 0.99 4.42 12.96
C ILE A 50 -0.36 4.59 12.27
N ARG A 51 -1.01 5.76 12.46
CA ARG A 51 -2.24 6.08 11.73
C ARG A 51 -2.00 6.15 10.23
N GLN A 52 -0.92 6.78 9.78
CA GLN A 52 -0.55 6.84 8.36
C GLN A 52 -0.30 5.44 7.80
N TRP A 53 0.54 4.64 8.45
CA TRP A 53 0.80 3.25 8.07
C TRP A 53 -0.48 2.41 7.93
N HIS A 54 -1.38 2.50 8.92
CA HIS A 54 -2.65 1.79 8.91
C HIS A 54 -3.55 2.21 7.73
N LEU A 55 -3.71 3.52 7.53
CA LEU A 55 -4.54 4.05 6.45
C LEU A 55 -3.98 3.72 5.08
N ASP A 56 -2.66 3.81 4.90
CA ASP A 56 -2.01 3.50 3.63
C ASP A 56 -2.14 2.03 3.29
N LEU A 57 -1.96 1.10 4.23
CA LEU A 57 -2.21 -0.33 3.99
C LEU A 57 -3.65 -0.59 3.52
N ALA A 58 -4.63 0.03 4.18
CA ALA A 58 -6.04 -0.16 3.83
C ALA A 58 -6.37 0.46 2.46
N MET A 59 -5.93 1.69 2.21
CA MET A 59 -6.22 2.41 0.97
C MET A 59 -5.45 1.83 -0.22
N LEU A 60 -4.12 1.70 -0.13
CA LEU A 60 -3.29 1.20 -1.22
C LEU A 60 -3.59 -0.28 -1.51
N GLY A 61 -3.80 -1.10 -0.48
CA GLY A 61 -4.21 -2.49 -0.67
C GLY A 61 -5.56 -2.60 -1.39
N GLY A 62 -6.56 -1.84 -0.91
CA GLY A 62 -7.89 -1.79 -1.53
C GLY A 62 -7.84 -1.30 -2.97
N PHE A 63 -7.17 -0.18 -3.25
CA PHE A 63 -7.06 0.38 -4.59
C PHE A 63 -6.25 -0.50 -5.54
N THR A 64 -5.20 -1.17 -5.04
CA THR A 64 -4.43 -2.15 -5.83
C THR A 64 -5.30 -3.33 -6.24
N ALA A 65 -6.10 -3.88 -5.33
CA ALA A 65 -7.03 -4.95 -5.63
C ALA A 65 -8.09 -4.49 -6.66
N ILE A 66 -8.68 -3.31 -6.47
CA ILE A 66 -9.64 -2.71 -7.42
C ILE A 66 -9.02 -2.55 -8.79
N CYS A 67 -7.80 -2.03 -8.89
CA CYS A 67 -7.09 -1.88 -10.17
C CYS A 67 -6.89 -3.23 -10.87
N GLY A 68 -6.49 -4.25 -10.12
CA GLY A 68 -6.31 -5.61 -10.66
C GLY A 68 -7.60 -6.26 -11.14
N ILE A 69 -8.74 -5.91 -10.54
CA ILE A 69 -10.08 -6.36 -10.96
C ILE A 69 -10.58 -5.57 -12.18
N ALA A 70 -10.44 -4.24 -12.14
CA ALA A 70 -11.00 -3.33 -13.14
C ALA A 70 -10.22 -3.34 -14.47
N VAL A 71 -8.91 -3.59 -14.40
CA VAL A 71 -8.02 -3.60 -15.57
C VAL A 71 -7.24 -4.92 -15.60
N PRO A 72 -7.93 -6.05 -15.87
CA PRO A 72 -7.27 -7.35 -15.94
C PRO A 72 -6.22 -7.35 -17.06
N ASP A 73 -5.16 -8.15 -16.90
CA ASP A 73 -4.07 -8.29 -17.89
C ASP A 73 -3.39 -6.96 -18.27
N ALA A 74 -3.30 -6.02 -17.32
CA ALA A 74 -2.48 -4.83 -17.48
C ALA A 74 -0.98 -5.20 -17.66
N PRO A 75 -0.16 -4.34 -18.29
CA PRO A 75 1.25 -4.62 -18.53
C PRO A 75 2.00 -5.04 -17.26
N ARG A 76 2.87 -6.05 -17.35
CA ARG A 76 3.58 -6.62 -16.19
C ARG A 76 4.39 -5.59 -15.41
N LEU A 77 5.05 -4.66 -16.09
CA LEU A 77 5.80 -3.59 -15.42
C LEU A 77 4.89 -2.71 -14.57
N THR A 78 3.69 -2.40 -15.07
CA THR A 78 2.69 -1.61 -14.36
C THR A 78 2.18 -2.33 -13.11
N THR A 79 1.81 -3.61 -13.25
CA THR A 79 1.27 -4.37 -12.11
C THR A 79 2.35 -4.66 -11.06
N ALA A 80 3.58 -4.96 -11.48
CA ALA A 80 4.70 -5.13 -10.57
C ALA A 80 5.08 -3.83 -9.84
N ALA A 81 5.16 -2.70 -10.57
CA ALA A 81 5.45 -1.40 -9.97
C ALA A 81 4.36 -0.99 -8.97
N LEU A 82 3.08 -1.22 -9.28
CA LEU A 82 1.99 -0.93 -8.36
C LEU A 82 2.07 -1.80 -7.10
N ALA A 83 2.26 -3.12 -7.25
CA ALA A 83 2.36 -4.02 -6.10
C ALA A 83 3.54 -3.67 -5.19
N VAL A 84 4.73 -3.46 -5.77
CA VAL A 84 5.93 -3.10 -4.98
C VAL A 84 5.76 -1.71 -4.35
N GLY A 85 5.29 -0.74 -5.13
CA GLY A 85 5.08 0.63 -4.68
C GLY A 85 4.09 0.71 -3.53
N ALA A 86 2.94 0.03 -3.61
CA ALA A 86 1.91 0.02 -2.59
C ALA A 86 2.47 -0.43 -1.22
N TRP A 87 3.04 -1.64 -1.17
CA TRP A 87 3.64 -2.19 0.04
C TRP A 87 4.75 -1.28 0.59
N THR A 88 5.68 -0.84 -0.26
CA THR A 88 6.82 -0.03 0.19
C THR A 88 6.41 1.37 0.64
N ASN A 89 5.36 1.97 0.04
CA ASN A 89 4.80 3.24 0.51
C ASN A 89 4.15 3.09 1.89
N ALA A 90 3.28 2.10 2.06
CA ALA A 90 2.63 1.91 3.35
C ALA A 90 3.67 1.69 4.46
N PHE A 91 4.64 0.81 4.22
CA PHE A 91 5.69 0.51 5.21
C PHE A 91 6.71 1.63 5.41
N ALA A 92 6.78 2.65 4.56
CA ALA A 92 7.61 3.84 4.78
C ALA A 92 7.20 4.66 6.01
N PHE A 93 6.01 4.47 6.56
CA PHE A 93 5.58 5.19 7.76
C PHE A 93 5.87 4.43 9.05
N LEU A 94 6.00 3.11 9.00
CA LEU A 94 6.14 2.29 10.19
C LEU A 94 7.48 2.55 10.93
N PRO A 95 8.66 2.58 10.28
CA PRO A 95 9.91 2.91 10.96
C PRO A 95 9.90 4.30 11.58
N LEU A 96 9.27 5.29 10.93
CA LEU A 96 9.14 6.65 11.45
C LEU A 96 8.32 6.73 12.74
N ALA A 97 7.43 5.77 12.99
CA ALA A 97 6.72 5.69 14.26
C ALA A 97 7.65 5.47 15.46
N PHE A 98 8.78 4.78 15.24
CA PHE A 98 9.76 4.43 16.28
C PHE A 98 11.02 5.31 16.22
N ARG A 99 11.45 5.71 15.02
CA ARG A 99 12.59 6.60 14.77
C ARG A 99 12.21 7.74 13.81
N PRO A 100 11.54 8.79 14.33
CA PRO A 100 11.14 9.95 13.53
C PRO A 100 12.33 10.68 12.90
N ASP A 101 13.50 10.63 13.54
CA ASP A 101 14.75 11.24 13.08
C ASP A 101 15.32 10.63 11.79
N LEU A 102 14.73 9.53 11.30
CA LEU A 102 15.08 8.96 10.01
C LEU A 102 14.57 9.81 8.84
N GLU A 103 13.50 10.59 9.04
CA GLU A 103 12.85 11.35 7.96
C GLU A 103 13.81 12.34 7.27
N ASP A 104 14.71 12.95 8.05
CA ASP A 104 15.71 13.90 7.54
C ASP A 104 16.94 13.22 6.93
N ARG A 105 17.03 11.88 6.98
CA ARG A 105 18.22 11.16 6.52
C ARG A 105 18.07 10.76 5.04
N PRO A 106 19.03 11.10 4.16
CA PRO A 106 18.97 10.72 2.75
C PRO A 106 18.81 9.22 2.50
N ILE A 107 19.43 8.39 3.37
CA ILE A 107 19.32 6.93 3.30
C ILE A 107 17.89 6.42 3.51
N TYR A 108 17.04 7.21 4.16
CA TYR A 108 15.62 6.93 4.33
C TYR A 108 14.78 7.61 3.24
N ALA A 109 15.07 8.88 2.92
CA ALA A 109 14.33 9.64 1.92
C ALA A 109 14.39 9.02 0.52
N ALA A 110 15.55 8.48 0.10
CA ALA A 110 15.72 7.89 -1.22
C ALA A 110 14.81 6.68 -1.49
N PRO A 111 14.76 5.64 -0.64
CA PRO A 111 13.84 4.51 -0.86
C PRO A 111 12.36 4.92 -0.75
N VAL A 112 12.02 5.91 0.08
CA VAL A 112 10.65 6.46 0.14
C VAL A 112 10.30 7.17 -1.17
N ALA A 113 11.19 7.99 -1.72
CA ALA A 113 10.95 8.60 -3.04
C ALA A 113 10.81 7.53 -4.14
N ALA A 114 11.60 6.46 -4.07
CA ALA A 114 11.51 5.34 -5.01
C ALA A 114 10.17 4.58 -4.89
N SER A 115 9.62 4.40 -3.68
CA SER A 115 8.29 3.80 -3.51
C SER A 115 7.21 4.67 -4.13
N PHE A 116 7.24 5.99 -3.93
CA PHE A 116 6.32 6.93 -4.60
C PHE A 116 6.42 6.85 -6.11
N VAL A 117 7.62 6.84 -6.68
CA VAL A 117 7.82 6.68 -8.13
C VAL A 117 7.22 5.36 -8.63
N ALA A 118 7.46 4.25 -7.94
CA ALA A 118 6.89 2.94 -8.30
C ALA A 118 5.35 2.95 -8.23
N THR A 119 4.77 3.50 -7.16
CA THR A 119 3.32 3.65 -7.00
C THR A 119 2.72 4.52 -8.12
N SER A 120 3.37 5.63 -8.48
CA SER A 120 2.95 6.50 -9.58
C SER A 120 2.99 5.79 -10.93
N ILE A 121 4.09 5.09 -11.25
CA ILE A 121 4.20 4.28 -12.47
C ILE A 121 3.08 3.25 -12.52
N GLY A 122 2.80 2.59 -11.39
CA GLY A 122 1.71 1.64 -11.23
C GLY A 122 0.35 2.23 -11.55
N PHE A 123 -0.11 3.23 -10.79
CA PHE A 123 -1.44 3.81 -10.98
C PHE A 123 -1.60 4.52 -12.33
N CYS A 124 -0.61 5.29 -12.78
CA CYS A 124 -0.66 5.95 -14.09
C CYS A 124 -0.67 4.93 -15.23
N GLY A 125 0.08 3.83 -15.11
CA GLY A 125 0.07 2.74 -16.09
C GLY A 125 -1.28 2.03 -16.16
N ILE A 126 -1.93 1.79 -15.01
CA ILE A 126 -3.28 1.22 -14.95
C ILE A 126 -4.27 2.17 -15.64
N ALA A 127 -4.25 3.46 -15.27
CA ALA A 127 -5.13 4.47 -15.84
C ALA A 127 -4.95 4.60 -17.37
N ARG A 128 -3.70 4.65 -17.84
CA ARG A 128 -3.37 4.67 -19.27
C ARG A 128 -3.92 3.43 -19.98
N THR A 129 -3.75 2.25 -19.39
CA THR A 129 -4.23 0.98 -19.97
C THR A 129 -5.75 0.98 -20.07
N ALA A 130 -6.46 1.40 -19.02
CA ALA A 130 -7.91 1.54 -19.03
C ALA A 130 -8.38 2.51 -20.13
N TYR A 131 -7.75 3.68 -20.22
CA TYR A 131 -8.10 4.71 -21.19
C TYR A 131 -7.92 4.24 -22.65
N LEU A 132 -6.82 3.56 -22.96
CA LEU A 132 -6.58 3.04 -24.30
C LEU A 132 -7.61 1.97 -24.70
N ARG A 133 -8.00 1.10 -23.76
CA ARG A 133 -9.05 0.10 -23.99
C ARG A 133 -10.41 0.75 -24.21
N TYR A 134 -10.75 1.75 -23.40
CA TYR A 134 -11.97 2.52 -23.57
C TYR A 134 -12.06 3.18 -24.95
N ARG A 135 -10.96 3.74 -25.46
CA ARG A 135 -10.93 4.37 -26.79
C ARG A 135 -10.95 3.39 -27.96
N GLY A 136 -10.58 2.13 -27.73
CA GLY A 136 -10.55 1.09 -28.76
C GLY A 136 -11.80 0.21 -28.80
N ALA A 137 -12.74 0.40 -27.86
CA ALA A 137 -14.05 -0.25 -27.81
C ALA A 137 -15.10 0.62 -28.51
#